data_AF-A0A836SFS2-F1
#
_entry.id   AF-A0A836SFS2-F1
#
_cell.length_a   1.000
_cell.length_b   1.000
_cell.length_c   1.000
_cell.angle_alpha   90.00
_cell.angle_beta   90.00
_cell.angle_gamma   90.00
#
_symmetry.space_group_name_H-M   'P 1'
#
loop_
_entity.id
_entity.type
_entity.pdbx_description
1 polymer ?
#
loop_
_entity_poly.entity_id
_entity_poly.type
_entity_poly.pdbx_seq_one_letter_code
_entity_poly.pdbx_strand_id
1 'polypeptide(L)'
;MTITSSTISGNTISGNSLGKGAGIYNEGTLNIANSTVSSNSIQNGGMGAGIYHDHETGVAEITHSSITNNSISVLGMGGGLWNNGTANVKNTIIAGNSVPALPGNTYPDVIGIITGDNHNLIGDLGDNTGYGTIGTGSDIINPVISLCPLQKNRGGMYTHPLLPNSPAVNAGDDQLANDAGLTTDQRGAPRITATQVDIGAVESISTTTVFYDFSAETFNVLEDDTTHTFNQVILFRTGDLSLTSTVDVVLTGNTATADEDFTADTITLTFKPCEGSQTVPIEILGDTQLESDENFTLSLNHFTPMGLAGSSQPTATVTLINDENHAPDLEHSDEITLSAINEDIANQDNVGNVVSGLIIDRVTDLDKDVVGIAVTSLDSRHGIWQYSSDEGNNWADFPNEVAENQAVLLDETALIRFVPNADYHGTATMIFRAWDKTTGQLGDTNVDTTLHGDATALSRDIATASITIDPINDKPSLIASNRPVITQNTGQQIISKWATLNAGAANESEQSLEIMIIVNNEAFFATRPTVDSEGTLIYSPAENITGTTTFEIKVQDNGGTNKGGMDTSDMQTFSITIVEPLPPACQSYQATSTPTFTLTAATLNTLCKNHSPKRGQSQRRRH
;
A
#
# COMPACT_ATOMS: atom_id res chain seq x y z
N MET A 1 -45.69 5.42 -9.83
CA MET A 1 -44.37 5.27 -10.48
C MET A 1 -44.29 6.24 -11.64
N THR A 2 -43.17 6.93 -11.84
CA THR A 2 -42.93 7.78 -13.03
C THR A 2 -41.68 7.30 -13.74
N ILE A 3 -41.77 7.12 -15.06
CA ILE A 3 -40.71 6.63 -15.95
C ILE A 3 -40.60 7.63 -17.08
N THR A 4 -39.40 8.16 -17.30
CA THR A 4 -39.15 9.18 -18.32
C THR A 4 -37.83 8.89 -19.01
N SER A 5 -37.80 9.00 -20.34
CA SER A 5 -36.59 8.81 -21.16
C SER A 5 -35.81 7.53 -20.81
N SER A 6 -36.52 6.42 -20.59
CA SER A 6 -35.95 5.18 -20.03
C SER A 6 -36.31 3.95 -20.88
N THR A 7 -35.50 2.89 -20.79
CA THR A 7 -35.76 1.61 -21.47
C THR A 7 -35.94 0.47 -20.48
N ILE A 8 -37.06 -0.25 -20.58
CA ILE A 8 -37.37 -1.44 -19.80
C ILE A 8 -37.50 -2.61 -20.76
N SER A 9 -36.51 -3.50 -20.77
CA SER A 9 -36.44 -4.56 -21.77
C SER A 9 -35.75 -5.83 -21.32
N GLY A 10 -36.11 -6.95 -21.98
CA GLY A 10 -35.45 -8.24 -21.79
C GLY A 10 -35.86 -8.99 -20.52
N ASN A 11 -36.85 -8.48 -19.77
CA ASN A 11 -37.31 -9.11 -18.53
C ASN A 11 -38.15 -10.35 -18.86
N THR A 12 -37.94 -11.45 -18.12
CA THR A 12 -38.62 -12.73 -18.38
C THR A 12 -39.25 -13.32 -17.12
N ILE A 13 -40.54 -13.68 -17.18
CA ILE A 13 -41.23 -14.48 -16.15
C ILE A 13 -41.31 -15.94 -16.62
N SER A 14 -40.63 -16.85 -15.91
CA SER A 14 -40.47 -18.28 -16.28
C SER A 14 -41.00 -19.29 -15.25
N GLY A 15 -41.75 -18.86 -14.23
CA GLY A 15 -42.27 -19.73 -13.17
C GLY A 15 -43.59 -20.46 -13.50
N ASN A 16 -43.94 -21.49 -12.72
CA ASN A 16 -45.12 -22.35 -12.96
C ASN A 16 -46.49 -21.67 -12.75
N SER A 17 -46.52 -20.38 -12.41
CA SER A 17 -47.75 -19.59 -12.23
C SER A 17 -47.97 -18.65 -13.41
N LEU A 18 -49.22 -18.20 -13.57
CA LEU A 18 -49.53 -17.15 -14.55
C LEU A 18 -48.73 -15.88 -14.23
N GLY A 19 -48.00 -15.38 -15.22
CA GLY A 19 -47.20 -14.15 -15.12
C GLY A 19 -48.04 -12.89 -15.32
N LYS A 20 -47.60 -11.79 -14.74
CA LYS A 20 -48.22 -10.47 -14.92
C LYS A 20 -47.10 -9.43 -15.02
N GLY A 21 -47.11 -8.60 -16.07
CA GLY A 21 -46.23 -7.43 -16.13
C GLY A 21 -44.75 -7.78 -16.15
N ALA A 22 -44.29 -8.59 -17.11
CA ALA A 22 -42.86 -8.96 -17.18
C ALA A 22 -41.96 -7.74 -17.28
N GLY A 23 -42.36 -6.71 -18.05
CA GLY A 23 -41.73 -5.40 -18.01
C GLY A 23 -42.14 -4.60 -16.77
N ILE A 24 -43.43 -4.30 -16.65
CA ILE A 24 -43.98 -3.46 -15.57
C ILE A 24 -45.22 -4.10 -14.97
N TYR A 25 -45.21 -4.31 -13.66
CA TYR A 25 -46.38 -4.64 -12.84
C TYR A 25 -46.77 -3.42 -12.02
N ASN A 26 -48.01 -2.94 -12.17
CA ASN A 26 -48.48 -1.77 -11.44
C ASN A 26 -49.93 -1.94 -10.93
N GLU A 27 -50.14 -1.62 -9.65
CA GLU A 27 -51.44 -1.57 -8.97
C GLU A 27 -51.72 -0.16 -8.41
N GLY A 28 -51.15 0.89 -9.01
CA GLY A 28 -51.28 2.27 -8.53
C GLY A 28 -51.27 3.29 -9.67
N THR A 29 -50.82 4.53 -9.43
CA THR A 29 -50.62 5.51 -10.52
C THR A 29 -49.32 5.21 -11.27
N LEU A 30 -49.37 5.16 -12.60
CA LEU A 30 -48.22 4.93 -13.49
C LEU A 30 -48.13 6.06 -14.52
N ASN A 31 -46.99 6.73 -14.60
CA ASN A 31 -46.71 7.73 -15.64
C ASN A 31 -45.51 7.27 -16.45
N ILE A 32 -45.68 7.09 -17.75
CA ILE A 32 -44.61 6.74 -18.69
C ILE A 32 -44.57 7.81 -19.77
N ALA A 33 -43.43 8.43 -19.95
CA ALA A 33 -43.20 9.44 -20.98
C ALA A 33 -41.89 9.16 -21.71
N ASN A 34 -41.87 9.34 -23.03
CA ASN A 34 -40.64 9.33 -23.82
C ASN A 34 -39.79 8.05 -23.64
N SER A 35 -40.43 6.90 -23.43
CA SER A 35 -39.76 5.68 -22.93
C SER A 35 -40.04 4.46 -23.80
N THR A 36 -39.13 3.48 -23.77
CA THR A 36 -39.26 2.22 -24.52
C THR A 36 -39.50 1.06 -23.55
N VAL A 37 -40.58 0.30 -23.75
CA VAL A 37 -40.84 -0.95 -23.04
C VAL A 37 -40.86 -2.08 -24.06
N SER A 38 -39.80 -2.87 -24.14
CA SER A 38 -39.63 -3.79 -25.27
C SER A 38 -39.03 -5.14 -24.91
N SER A 39 -39.35 -6.17 -25.68
CA SER A 39 -38.69 -7.48 -25.55
C SER A 39 -38.86 -8.14 -24.17
N ASN A 40 -39.89 -7.78 -23.41
CA ASN A 40 -40.23 -8.45 -22.15
C ASN A 40 -41.12 -9.66 -22.44
N SER A 41 -40.93 -10.76 -21.70
CA SER A 41 -41.57 -12.04 -22.01
C SER A 41 -42.18 -12.77 -20.81
N ILE A 42 -43.31 -13.46 -21.03
CA ILE A 42 -43.93 -14.38 -20.07
C ILE A 42 -43.99 -15.78 -20.69
N GLN A 43 -43.30 -16.75 -20.11
CA GLN A 43 -43.16 -18.08 -20.72
C GLN A 43 -44.37 -18.99 -20.49
N ASN A 44 -44.97 -18.99 -19.30
CA ASN A 44 -46.00 -19.98 -18.91
C ASN A 44 -47.45 -19.48 -19.02
N GLY A 45 -47.65 -18.37 -19.74
CA GLY A 45 -48.93 -17.70 -19.88
C GLY A 45 -49.20 -16.63 -18.83
N GLY A 46 -50.05 -15.66 -19.14
CA GLY A 46 -50.19 -14.46 -18.31
C GLY A 46 -50.90 -13.27 -18.97
N MET A 47 -50.68 -12.09 -18.41
CA MET A 47 -51.29 -10.83 -18.85
C MET A 47 -50.25 -9.71 -18.91
N GLY A 48 -50.30 -8.87 -19.96
CA GLY A 48 -49.50 -7.65 -20.00
C GLY A 48 -48.00 -7.92 -19.99
N ALA A 49 -47.45 -8.61 -21.00
CA ALA A 49 -46.01 -8.92 -20.99
C ALA A 49 -45.14 -7.66 -20.94
N GLY A 50 -45.52 -6.61 -21.69
CA GLY A 50 -44.93 -5.29 -21.53
C GLY A 50 -45.37 -4.66 -20.21
N ILE A 51 -46.66 -4.37 -20.10
CA ILE A 51 -47.24 -3.65 -18.95
C ILE A 51 -48.52 -4.34 -18.48
N TYR A 52 -48.58 -4.62 -17.19
CA TYR A 52 -49.78 -5.01 -16.47
C TYR A 52 -50.17 -3.90 -15.51
N HIS A 53 -51.36 -3.33 -15.71
CA HIS A 53 -51.94 -2.29 -14.85
C HIS A 53 -53.29 -2.75 -14.28
N ASP A 54 -53.40 -2.84 -12.95
CA ASP A 54 -54.59 -3.38 -12.27
C ASP A 54 -54.92 -2.60 -11.01
N HIS A 55 -55.66 -1.49 -11.15
CA HIS A 55 -56.17 -0.75 -10.00
C HIS A 55 -57.44 0.03 -10.34
N GLU A 56 -58.54 -0.26 -9.64
CA GLU A 56 -59.87 0.34 -9.89
C GLU A 56 -59.88 1.89 -9.81
N THR A 57 -58.94 2.49 -9.08
CA THR A 57 -58.81 3.96 -8.95
C THR A 57 -57.48 4.51 -9.47
N GLY A 58 -56.61 3.66 -10.01
CA GLY A 58 -55.27 4.04 -10.47
C GLY A 58 -55.27 4.39 -11.95
N VAL A 59 -54.60 5.49 -12.31
CA VAL A 59 -54.46 5.96 -13.70
C VAL A 59 -53.07 5.62 -14.22
N ALA A 60 -53.02 5.01 -15.41
CA ALA A 60 -51.81 4.89 -16.21
C ALA A 60 -51.81 5.94 -17.32
N GLU A 61 -50.92 6.93 -17.24
CA GLU A 61 -50.64 7.88 -18.33
C GLU A 61 -49.43 7.38 -19.12
N ILE A 62 -49.62 7.08 -20.40
CA ILE A 62 -48.55 6.60 -21.29
C ILE A 62 -48.49 7.54 -22.48
N THR A 63 -47.39 8.27 -22.60
CA THR A 63 -47.22 9.31 -23.62
C THR A 63 -45.90 9.17 -24.35
N HIS A 64 -45.89 9.42 -25.67
CA HIS A 64 -44.65 9.49 -26.46
C HIS A 64 -43.74 8.27 -26.24
N SER A 65 -44.31 7.07 -26.16
CA SER A 65 -43.57 5.88 -25.74
C SER A 65 -43.68 4.75 -26.77
N SER A 66 -42.77 3.78 -26.71
CA SER A 66 -42.75 2.64 -27.61
C SER A 66 -42.83 1.33 -26.82
N ILE A 67 -44.00 0.70 -26.85
CA ILE A 67 -44.30 -0.58 -26.20
C ILE A 67 -44.35 -1.66 -27.29
N THR A 68 -43.25 -2.34 -27.53
CA THR A 68 -43.08 -3.19 -28.73
C THR A 68 -42.39 -4.51 -28.44
N ASN A 69 -42.60 -5.53 -29.26
CA ASN A 69 -41.90 -6.82 -29.15
C ASN A 69 -42.02 -7.52 -27.78
N ASN A 70 -43.03 -7.18 -26.96
CA ASN A 70 -43.29 -7.90 -25.72
C ASN A 70 -44.11 -9.16 -26.04
N SER A 71 -43.85 -10.26 -25.35
CA SER A 71 -44.39 -11.56 -25.75
C SER A 71 -44.91 -12.41 -24.59
N ILE A 72 -45.97 -13.16 -24.83
CA ILE A 72 -46.42 -14.25 -23.96
C ILE A 72 -46.26 -15.53 -24.77
N SER A 73 -45.63 -16.58 -24.26
CA SER A 73 -45.24 -17.75 -25.09
C SER A 73 -46.28 -18.88 -25.15
N VAL A 74 -47.28 -18.90 -24.27
CA VAL A 74 -48.26 -20.01 -24.18
C VAL A 74 -49.70 -19.52 -24.38
N LEU A 75 -50.30 -18.92 -23.35
CA LEU A 75 -51.68 -18.42 -23.36
C LEU A 75 -51.73 -17.11 -22.59
N GLY A 76 -52.32 -16.07 -23.16
CA GLY A 76 -52.38 -14.80 -22.46
C GLY A 76 -53.20 -13.74 -23.14
N MET A 77 -53.05 -12.52 -22.65
CA MET A 77 -53.90 -11.39 -22.97
C MET A 77 -53.09 -10.08 -22.89
N GLY A 78 -53.18 -9.24 -23.93
CA GLY A 78 -52.53 -7.93 -23.97
C GLY A 78 -51.01 -8.07 -23.98
N GLY A 79 -50.44 -8.50 -25.12
CA GLY A 79 -48.99 -8.71 -25.22
C GLY A 79 -48.19 -7.46 -24.84
N GLY A 80 -48.64 -6.28 -25.26
CA GLY A 80 -48.04 -5.00 -24.94
C GLY A 80 -48.57 -4.42 -23.64
N LEU A 81 -49.89 -4.20 -23.57
CA LEU A 81 -50.55 -3.58 -22.42
C LEU A 81 -51.81 -4.35 -22.02
N TRP A 82 -51.89 -4.69 -20.74
CA TRP A 82 -53.11 -5.16 -20.11
C TRP A 82 -53.53 -4.18 -19.01
N ASN A 83 -54.79 -3.74 -19.05
CA ASN A 83 -55.33 -2.75 -18.13
C ASN A 83 -56.69 -3.19 -17.53
N ASN A 84 -56.85 -3.05 -16.21
CA ASN A 84 -58.11 -3.22 -15.48
C ASN A 84 -58.45 -2.01 -14.59
N GLY A 85 -57.85 -0.84 -14.88
CA GLY A 85 -58.18 0.47 -14.32
C GLY A 85 -58.44 1.50 -15.43
N THR A 86 -57.94 2.72 -15.28
CA THR A 86 -57.91 3.71 -16.38
C THR A 86 -56.53 3.78 -16.99
N ALA A 87 -56.43 3.67 -18.31
CA ALA A 87 -55.20 3.93 -19.07
C ALA A 87 -55.46 4.98 -20.14
N ASN A 88 -54.65 6.04 -20.15
CA ASN A 88 -54.68 7.13 -21.12
C ASN A 88 -53.41 7.06 -21.97
N VAL A 89 -53.57 6.88 -23.29
CA VAL A 89 -52.45 6.62 -24.21
C VAL A 89 -52.42 7.70 -25.29
N LYS A 90 -51.27 8.36 -25.47
CA LYS A 90 -51.09 9.52 -26.36
C LYS A 90 -49.75 9.45 -27.11
N ASN A 91 -49.71 9.77 -28.40
CA ASN A 91 -48.48 9.77 -29.22
C ASN A 91 -47.62 8.50 -29.02
N THR A 92 -48.24 7.33 -28.79
CA THR A 92 -47.53 6.12 -28.35
C THR A 92 -47.69 4.98 -29.35
N ILE A 93 -46.59 4.25 -29.57
CA ILE A 93 -46.57 3.00 -30.33
C ILE A 93 -46.85 1.84 -29.37
N ILE A 94 -47.90 1.07 -29.61
CA ILE A 94 -48.12 -0.23 -28.97
C ILE A 94 -48.33 -1.28 -30.05
N ALA A 95 -47.24 -1.87 -30.53
CA ALA A 95 -47.28 -2.70 -31.73
C ALA A 95 -46.23 -3.82 -31.70
N GLY A 96 -46.54 -4.93 -32.37
CA GLY A 96 -45.60 -6.04 -32.55
C GLY A 96 -45.40 -6.85 -31.28
N ASN A 97 -46.30 -6.69 -30.32
CA ASN A 97 -46.36 -7.54 -29.15
C ASN A 97 -47.16 -8.79 -29.52
N SER A 98 -46.76 -9.94 -29.00
CA SER A 98 -47.27 -11.22 -29.48
C SER A 98 -47.83 -12.07 -28.36
N VAL A 99 -48.99 -12.68 -28.61
CA VAL A 99 -49.54 -13.78 -27.83
C VAL A 99 -49.92 -14.89 -28.82
N PRO A 100 -49.55 -16.17 -28.59
CA PRO A 100 -49.89 -17.28 -29.46
C PRO A 100 -51.40 -17.33 -29.69
N ALA A 101 -51.82 -17.19 -30.95
CA ALA A 101 -53.22 -17.27 -31.33
C ALA A 101 -53.77 -18.68 -31.08
N LEU A 102 -54.92 -18.77 -30.41
CA LEU A 102 -55.75 -19.97 -30.43
C LEU A 102 -56.63 -19.95 -31.69
N PRO A 103 -57.00 -21.12 -32.26
CA PRO A 103 -57.91 -21.17 -33.39
C PRO A 103 -59.22 -20.41 -33.10
N GLY A 104 -59.47 -19.33 -33.82
CA GLY A 104 -60.67 -18.49 -33.69
C GLY A 104 -60.55 -17.29 -32.73
N ASN A 105 -59.36 -17.00 -32.19
CA ASN A 105 -59.12 -15.82 -31.33
C ASN A 105 -57.92 -14.99 -31.84
N THR A 106 -58.11 -13.68 -31.98
CA THR A 106 -57.05 -12.71 -32.30
C THR A 106 -56.67 -11.99 -31.01
N TYR A 107 -55.48 -12.26 -30.46
CA TYR A 107 -55.04 -11.63 -29.23
C TYR A 107 -54.41 -10.26 -29.51
N PRO A 108 -55.00 -9.17 -29.01
CA PRO A 108 -54.52 -7.83 -29.32
C PRO A 108 -53.24 -7.45 -28.56
N ASP A 109 -52.53 -6.46 -29.11
CA ASP A 109 -51.44 -5.73 -28.47
C ASP A 109 -51.88 -5.12 -27.12
N VAL A 110 -53.16 -4.72 -27.04
CA VAL A 110 -53.75 -4.04 -25.88
C VAL A 110 -55.06 -4.67 -25.43
N ILE A 111 -55.28 -4.77 -24.11
CA ILE A 111 -56.53 -5.27 -23.51
C ILE A 111 -56.95 -4.39 -22.33
N GLY A 112 -58.25 -4.11 -22.22
CA GLY A 112 -58.84 -3.31 -21.13
C GLY A 112 -59.54 -2.04 -21.60
N ILE A 113 -60.05 -1.25 -20.65
CA ILE A 113 -60.60 0.10 -20.93
C ILE A 113 -59.44 1.07 -21.16
N ILE A 114 -59.18 1.44 -22.40
CA ILE A 114 -58.07 2.34 -22.73
C ILE A 114 -58.61 3.56 -23.47
N THR A 115 -58.39 4.74 -22.89
CA THR A 115 -58.64 6.02 -23.55
C THR A 115 -57.51 6.28 -24.54
N GLY A 116 -57.83 6.26 -25.82
CA GLY A 116 -56.97 6.67 -26.94
C GLY A 116 -57.65 7.76 -27.78
N ASP A 117 -57.55 7.67 -29.11
CA ASP A 117 -57.84 8.78 -30.05
C ASP A 117 -56.96 10.01 -29.77
N ASN A 118 -55.66 9.75 -29.63
CA ASN A 118 -54.67 10.78 -29.33
C ASN A 118 -53.36 10.45 -30.08
N HIS A 119 -53.50 10.18 -31.39
CA HIS A 119 -52.38 9.95 -32.30
C HIS A 119 -51.48 8.77 -31.89
N ASN A 120 -52.07 7.60 -31.63
CA ASN A 120 -51.32 6.38 -31.30
C ASN A 120 -51.13 5.49 -32.52
N LEU A 121 -50.17 4.57 -32.45
CA LEU A 121 -49.97 3.51 -33.45
C LEU A 121 -50.12 2.16 -32.78
N ILE A 122 -51.17 1.42 -33.14
CA ILE A 122 -51.51 0.14 -32.51
C ILE A 122 -51.43 -0.99 -33.55
N GLY A 123 -50.66 -2.04 -33.25
CA GLY A 123 -50.31 -3.09 -34.21
C GLY A 123 -51.39 -4.14 -34.47
N ASP A 124 -52.06 -4.62 -33.43
CA ASP A 124 -53.19 -5.55 -33.51
C ASP A 124 -54.20 -5.21 -32.41
N LEU A 125 -55.42 -4.84 -32.82
CA LEU A 125 -56.55 -4.64 -31.90
C LEU A 125 -57.42 -5.88 -31.73
N GLY A 126 -57.17 -6.95 -32.46
CA GLY A 126 -57.97 -8.18 -32.38
C GLY A 126 -59.47 -7.91 -32.49
N ASP A 127 -60.25 -8.59 -31.66
CA ASP A 127 -61.69 -8.39 -31.48
C ASP A 127 -62.02 -7.43 -30.31
N ASN A 128 -61.06 -6.60 -29.90
CA ASN A 128 -61.19 -5.64 -28.79
C ASN A 128 -62.11 -4.46 -29.17
N THR A 129 -63.34 -4.73 -29.60
CA THR A 129 -64.31 -3.74 -30.07
C THR A 129 -65.27 -3.27 -28.97
N GLY A 130 -64.79 -3.10 -27.74
CA GLY A 130 -65.72 -2.98 -26.61
C GLY A 130 -65.39 -2.09 -25.41
N TYR A 131 -64.14 -1.64 -25.23
CA TYR A 131 -63.77 -0.98 -23.96
C TYR A 131 -62.78 0.18 -24.19
N GLY A 132 -63.28 1.41 -24.33
CA GLY A 132 -62.46 2.63 -24.46
C GLY A 132 -62.53 3.32 -25.84
N THR A 133 -61.61 4.24 -26.09
CA THR A 133 -61.48 5.01 -27.36
C THR A 133 -60.22 4.70 -28.16
N ILE A 134 -59.35 3.80 -27.66
CA ILE A 134 -58.13 3.38 -28.36
C ILE A 134 -58.43 2.82 -29.75
N GLY A 135 -57.70 3.27 -30.75
CA GLY A 135 -57.86 2.86 -32.15
C GLY A 135 -59.00 3.48 -32.91
N THR A 136 -59.59 4.55 -32.37
CA THR A 136 -60.58 5.36 -33.07
C THR A 136 -59.96 6.70 -33.47
N GLY A 137 -60.66 7.43 -34.35
CA GLY A 137 -60.28 8.80 -34.74
C GLY A 137 -58.89 8.91 -35.35
N SER A 138 -57.98 9.56 -34.63
CA SER A 138 -56.60 9.89 -34.99
C SER A 138 -55.60 8.74 -34.87
N ASP A 139 -55.98 7.63 -34.25
CA ASP A 139 -55.09 6.48 -34.05
C ASP A 139 -54.88 5.66 -35.36
N ILE A 140 -53.65 5.18 -35.58
CA ILE A 140 -53.25 4.32 -36.70
C ILE A 140 -53.33 2.85 -36.29
N ILE A 141 -54.12 2.05 -37.00
CA ILE A 141 -54.42 0.66 -36.66
C ILE A 141 -53.90 -0.34 -37.69
N ASN A 142 -53.33 -1.43 -37.19
CA ASN A 142 -52.77 -2.54 -37.94
C ASN A 142 -51.77 -2.16 -39.05
N PRO A 143 -50.82 -1.25 -38.78
CA PRO A 143 -49.80 -0.91 -39.76
C PRO A 143 -48.72 -1.99 -39.89
N VAL A 144 -47.98 -1.96 -40.99
CA VAL A 144 -46.67 -2.63 -41.05
C VAL A 144 -45.69 -1.87 -40.17
N ILE A 145 -45.28 -2.50 -39.07
CA ILE A 145 -44.32 -1.94 -38.12
C ILE A 145 -42.96 -1.81 -38.82
N SER A 146 -42.49 -0.58 -38.98
CA SER A 146 -41.23 -0.29 -39.67
C SER A 146 -40.26 0.35 -38.68
N LEU A 147 -39.77 -0.47 -37.75
CA LEU A 147 -38.82 -0.09 -36.70
C LEU A 147 -37.54 -0.92 -36.84
N CYS A 148 -36.40 -0.31 -36.54
CA CYS A 148 -35.17 -1.06 -36.33
C CYS A 148 -35.22 -1.86 -35.01
N PRO A 149 -34.44 -2.96 -34.88
CA PRO A 149 -34.31 -3.70 -33.63
C PRO A 149 -33.86 -2.81 -32.46
N LEU A 150 -34.15 -3.26 -31.24
CA LEU A 150 -33.73 -2.57 -30.02
C LEU A 150 -32.21 -2.59 -29.94
N GLN A 151 -31.59 -1.42 -29.86
CA GLN A 151 -30.14 -1.31 -29.84
C GLN A 151 -29.69 0.03 -29.27
N LYS A 152 -28.39 0.12 -28.95
CA LYS A 152 -27.77 1.35 -28.50
C LYS A 152 -27.68 2.36 -29.66
N ASN A 153 -28.41 3.46 -29.53
CA ASN A 153 -28.42 4.57 -30.49
C ASN A 153 -27.84 5.84 -29.83
N ARG A 154 -27.98 6.99 -30.50
CA ARG A 154 -27.53 8.32 -30.02
C ARG A 154 -27.82 8.53 -28.52
N GLY A 155 -26.84 9.08 -27.81
CA GLY A 155 -26.91 9.26 -26.35
C GLY A 155 -26.71 7.97 -25.55
N GLY A 156 -26.39 6.85 -26.22
CA GLY A 156 -26.14 5.57 -25.60
C GLY A 156 -27.37 4.83 -25.09
N MET A 157 -28.58 5.31 -25.43
CA MET A 157 -29.83 4.70 -24.98
C MET A 157 -30.32 3.60 -25.94
N TYR A 158 -30.85 2.52 -25.35
CA TYR A 158 -31.49 1.44 -26.11
C TYR A 158 -32.86 1.86 -26.62
N THR A 159 -33.01 2.01 -27.93
CA THR A 159 -34.26 2.48 -28.55
C THR A 159 -34.57 1.74 -29.84
N HIS A 160 -35.79 1.90 -30.36
CA HIS A 160 -36.23 1.42 -31.67
C HIS A 160 -36.31 2.58 -32.67
N PRO A 161 -35.27 2.85 -33.48
CA PRO A 161 -35.33 3.87 -34.51
C PRO A 161 -36.47 3.62 -35.50
N LEU A 162 -37.19 4.69 -35.85
CA LEU A 162 -38.18 4.66 -36.93
C LEU A 162 -37.45 4.54 -38.27
N LEU A 163 -37.87 3.61 -39.14
CA LEU A 163 -37.43 3.60 -40.52
C LEU A 163 -38.12 4.74 -41.31
N PRO A 164 -37.50 5.29 -42.38
CA PRO A 164 -38.03 6.44 -43.12
C PRO A 164 -39.46 6.28 -43.66
N ASN A 165 -39.91 5.05 -43.88
CA ASN A 165 -41.25 4.71 -44.38
C ASN A 165 -42.23 4.28 -43.27
N SER A 166 -41.88 4.49 -41.99
CA SER A 166 -42.72 4.08 -40.89
C SER A 166 -44.00 4.92 -40.82
N PRO A 167 -45.17 4.30 -40.61
CA PRO A 167 -46.42 5.03 -40.40
C PRO A 167 -46.44 5.95 -39.17
N ALA A 168 -45.48 5.79 -38.26
CA ALA A 168 -45.32 6.66 -37.10
C ALA A 168 -44.69 8.03 -37.42
N VAL A 169 -44.09 8.18 -38.60
CA VAL A 169 -43.37 9.39 -39.02
C VAL A 169 -44.34 10.53 -39.34
N ASN A 170 -44.12 11.69 -38.72
CA ASN A 170 -44.91 12.91 -38.72
C ASN A 170 -46.40 12.66 -38.48
N ALA A 171 -46.74 11.67 -37.64
CA ALA A 171 -48.12 11.24 -37.39
C ALA A 171 -48.64 11.62 -36.00
N GLY A 172 -47.78 12.13 -35.12
CA GLY A 172 -48.13 12.54 -33.77
C GLY A 172 -48.76 13.93 -33.69
N ASP A 173 -49.14 14.35 -32.48
CA ASP A 173 -49.65 15.69 -32.19
C ASP A 173 -48.66 16.52 -31.36
N ASP A 174 -48.19 17.64 -31.93
CA ASP A 174 -47.27 18.59 -31.29
C ASP A 174 -47.84 19.17 -29.99
N GLN A 175 -49.16 19.41 -29.93
CA GLN A 175 -49.79 19.96 -28.73
C GLN A 175 -49.69 18.98 -27.56
N LEU A 176 -49.85 17.68 -27.82
CA LEU A 176 -49.68 16.64 -26.79
C LEU A 176 -48.23 16.55 -26.29
N ALA A 177 -47.25 16.78 -27.16
CA ALA A 177 -45.84 16.86 -26.78
C ALA A 177 -45.55 18.09 -25.90
N ASN A 178 -46.10 19.25 -26.28
CA ASN A 178 -46.00 20.50 -25.53
C ASN A 178 -46.68 20.40 -24.15
N ASP A 179 -47.88 19.82 -24.08
CA ASP A 179 -48.63 19.63 -22.84
C ASP A 179 -47.89 18.68 -21.87
N ALA A 180 -47.14 17.70 -22.42
CA ALA A 180 -46.28 16.81 -21.66
C ALA A 180 -44.91 17.44 -21.28
N GLY A 181 -44.62 18.66 -21.74
CA GLY A 181 -43.36 19.36 -21.48
C GLY A 181 -42.13 18.73 -22.14
N LEU A 182 -42.31 17.99 -23.24
CA LEU A 182 -41.22 17.27 -23.90
C LEU A 182 -40.48 18.17 -24.89
N THR A 183 -39.24 18.53 -24.57
CA THR A 183 -38.34 19.26 -25.48
C THR A 183 -37.44 18.35 -26.30
N THR A 184 -37.23 17.11 -25.83
CA THR A 184 -36.39 16.11 -26.48
C THR A 184 -37.05 14.74 -26.55
N ASP A 185 -36.68 13.95 -27.56
CA ASP A 185 -37.00 12.53 -27.66
C ASP A 185 -36.16 11.71 -26.67
N GLN A 186 -36.36 10.38 -26.62
CA GLN A 186 -35.67 9.53 -25.63
C GLN A 186 -34.13 9.64 -25.72
N ARG A 187 -33.60 9.93 -26.91
CA ARG A 187 -32.16 9.99 -27.20
C ARG A 187 -31.58 11.39 -26.96
N GLY A 188 -32.39 12.36 -26.55
CA GLY A 188 -31.99 13.76 -26.40
C GLY A 188 -32.01 14.56 -27.71
N ALA A 189 -32.56 14.03 -28.81
CA ALA A 189 -32.78 14.83 -30.03
C ALA A 189 -33.98 15.75 -29.83
N PRO A 190 -34.06 16.92 -30.50
CA PRO A 190 -35.25 17.79 -30.42
C PRO A 190 -36.54 17.02 -30.70
N ARG A 191 -37.54 17.15 -29.82
CA ARG A 191 -38.78 16.38 -29.91
C ARG A 191 -39.67 16.85 -31.06
N ILE A 192 -39.85 18.17 -31.19
CA ILE A 192 -40.66 18.75 -32.26
C ILE A 192 -39.69 19.31 -33.30
N THR A 193 -39.66 18.69 -34.47
CA THR A 193 -38.95 19.23 -35.65
C THR A 193 -39.92 20.08 -36.48
N ALA A 194 -39.43 20.79 -37.51
CA ALA A 194 -40.28 21.69 -38.31
C ALA A 194 -41.42 20.98 -39.09
N THR A 195 -41.53 19.64 -39.02
CA THR A 195 -42.40 18.81 -39.85
C THR A 195 -43.47 18.01 -39.11
N GLN A 196 -43.70 18.26 -37.79
CA GLN A 196 -44.59 17.53 -36.85
C GLN A 196 -43.85 16.44 -36.05
N VAL A 197 -44.31 16.17 -34.83
CA VAL A 197 -43.77 15.12 -33.94
C VAL A 197 -44.15 13.73 -34.43
N ASP A 198 -43.27 12.77 -34.19
CA ASP A 198 -43.51 11.36 -34.48
C ASP A 198 -44.22 10.64 -33.33
N ILE A 199 -44.95 9.58 -33.67
CA ILE A 199 -45.54 8.68 -32.69
C ILE A 199 -44.43 7.79 -32.11
N GLY A 200 -44.33 7.69 -30.79
CA GLY A 200 -43.39 6.79 -30.10
C GLY A 200 -42.30 7.48 -29.28
N ALA A 201 -41.32 6.72 -28.81
CA ALA A 201 -40.25 7.21 -27.94
C ALA A 201 -39.17 8.04 -28.65
N VAL A 202 -39.09 7.94 -29.98
CA VAL A 202 -38.02 8.56 -30.77
C VAL A 202 -38.58 9.24 -32.00
N GLU A 203 -37.93 10.32 -32.41
CA GLU A 203 -38.20 10.99 -33.69
C GLU A 203 -37.44 10.29 -34.83
N SER A 204 -38.05 10.21 -35.99
CA SER A 204 -37.41 9.85 -37.24
C SER A 204 -36.56 11.01 -37.72
N ILE A 205 -35.60 10.69 -38.58
CA ILE A 205 -34.78 11.70 -39.21
C ILE A 205 -35.12 11.61 -40.69
N SER A 206 -35.81 12.63 -41.22
CA SER A 206 -36.28 12.70 -42.62
C SER A 206 -35.15 12.94 -43.64
N THR A 207 -33.92 12.57 -43.30
CA THR A 207 -32.74 12.76 -44.14
C THR A 207 -32.29 11.42 -44.71
N THR A 208 -31.79 11.44 -45.95
CA THR A 208 -31.08 10.30 -46.56
C THR A 208 -29.58 10.33 -46.24
N THR A 209 -29.13 11.32 -45.45
CA THR A 209 -27.72 11.48 -45.05
C THR A 209 -27.46 10.71 -43.77
N VAL A 210 -26.32 10.04 -43.70
CA VAL A 210 -25.85 9.40 -42.48
C VAL A 210 -24.87 10.32 -41.75
N PHE A 211 -25.02 10.45 -40.44
CA PHE A 211 -24.13 11.21 -39.58
C PHE A 211 -23.43 10.31 -38.57
N TYR A 212 -22.17 10.60 -38.29
CA TYR A 212 -21.33 9.85 -37.37
C TYR A 212 -20.75 10.72 -36.27
N ASP A 213 -20.95 10.34 -35.01
CA ASP A 213 -20.41 11.04 -33.84
C ASP A 213 -19.80 10.03 -32.87
N PHE A 214 -18.65 10.36 -32.28
CA PHE A 214 -18.09 9.58 -31.17
C PHE A 214 -18.98 9.71 -29.94
N SER A 215 -18.91 8.71 -29.05
CA SER A 215 -19.73 8.72 -27.83
C SER A 215 -19.26 9.72 -26.77
N ALA A 216 -18.00 10.16 -26.84
CA ALA A 216 -17.38 11.10 -25.92
C ALA A 216 -16.29 11.91 -26.63
N GLU A 217 -15.97 13.07 -26.08
CA GLU A 217 -14.86 13.93 -26.54
C GLU A 217 -13.51 13.32 -26.21
N THR A 218 -13.39 12.64 -25.07
CA THR A 218 -12.16 12.07 -24.58
C THR A 218 -12.36 10.63 -24.13
N PHE A 219 -11.35 9.79 -24.36
CA PHE A 219 -11.23 8.43 -23.85
C PHE A 219 -9.86 8.27 -23.22
N ASN A 220 -9.79 7.57 -22.08
CA ASN A 220 -8.53 7.28 -21.42
C ASN A 220 -8.29 5.77 -21.46
N VAL A 221 -7.05 5.37 -21.68
CA VAL A 221 -6.60 3.98 -21.66
C VAL A 221 -5.22 3.93 -21.01
N LEU A 222 -4.96 2.89 -20.22
CA LEU A 222 -3.61 2.63 -19.71
C LEU A 222 -2.80 2.04 -20.86
N GLU A 223 -1.53 2.41 -20.95
CA GLU A 223 -0.63 1.91 -21.98
C GLU A 223 -0.34 0.40 -21.81
N ASP A 224 -0.16 -0.04 -20.56
CA ASP A 224 0.19 -1.41 -20.16
C ASP A 224 1.59 -1.81 -20.66
N ASP A 225 2.19 -2.85 -20.08
CA ASP A 225 3.51 -3.33 -20.50
C ASP A 225 3.49 -4.02 -21.89
N THR A 226 2.29 -4.24 -22.44
CA THR A 226 2.08 -5.06 -23.63
C THR A 226 1.00 -4.54 -24.56
N THR A 227 1.21 -4.77 -25.86
CA THR A 227 0.24 -4.47 -26.92
C THR A 227 -1.14 -5.10 -26.65
N HIS A 228 -2.19 -4.27 -26.70
CA HIS A 228 -3.56 -4.70 -26.47
C HIS A 228 -4.58 -3.92 -27.32
N THR A 229 -5.78 -4.48 -27.47
CA THR A 229 -6.87 -3.82 -28.23
C THR A 229 -7.80 -3.02 -27.33
N PHE A 230 -7.81 -1.70 -27.50
CA PHE A 230 -8.73 -0.77 -26.87
C PHE A 230 -10.09 -0.74 -27.58
N ASN A 231 -11.11 -1.30 -26.92
CA ASN A 231 -12.47 -1.49 -27.47
C ASN A 231 -13.55 -0.63 -26.79
N GLN A 232 -13.17 0.52 -26.21
CA GLN A 232 -14.12 1.38 -25.48
C GLN A 232 -14.61 2.59 -26.29
N VAL A 233 -13.93 2.91 -27.40
CA VAL A 233 -14.38 3.96 -28.32
C VAL A 233 -15.62 3.49 -29.06
N ILE A 234 -16.73 4.21 -28.92
CA ILE A 234 -17.99 3.91 -29.61
C ILE A 234 -18.27 5.02 -30.61
N LEU A 235 -18.54 4.64 -31.85
CA LEU A 235 -19.03 5.52 -32.90
C LEU A 235 -20.53 5.29 -33.11
N PHE A 236 -21.33 6.35 -32.95
CA PHE A 236 -22.76 6.33 -33.23
C PHE A 236 -23.04 6.68 -34.68
N ARG A 237 -24.02 5.99 -35.25
CA ARG A 237 -24.60 6.29 -36.56
C ARG A 237 -26.01 6.84 -36.39
N THR A 238 -26.30 7.97 -37.01
CA THR A 238 -27.63 8.61 -37.02
C THR A 238 -28.01 9.05 -38.44
N GLY A 239 -29.21 9.58 -38.63
CA GLY A 239 -29.77 9.85 -39.96
C GLY A 239 -30.45 8.62 -40.55
N ASP A 240 -30.14 8.29 -41.81
CA ASP A 240 -30.71 7.12 -42.48
C ASP A 240 -30.05 5.82 -42.01
N LEU A 241 -30.81 4.99 -41.29
CA LEU A 241 -30.37 3.67 -40.84
C LEU A 241 -30.85 2.53 -41.75
N SER A 242 -31.57 2.81 -42.83
CA SER A 242 -32.23 1.78 -43.64
C SER A 242 -31.28 0.96 -44.51
N LEU A 243 -30.09 1.49 -44.79
CA LEU A 243 -29.09 0.88 -45.67
C LEU A 243 -27.74 0.64 -44.95
N THR A 244 -26.87 -0.11 -45.62
CA THR A 244 -25.48 -0.28 -45.18
C THR A 244 -24.71 1.02 -45.43
N SER A 245 -23.82 1.38 -44.50
CA SER A 245 -22.91 2.51 -44.68
C SER A 245 -21.55 2.26 -44.04
N THR A 246 -20.50 2.89 -44.58
CA THR A 246 -19.13 2.77 -44.07
C THR A 246 -18.53 4.13 -43.77
N VAL A 247 -17.61 4.17 -42.83
CA VAL A 247 -16.83 5.35 -42.43
C VAL A 247 -15.42 4.91 -42.03
N ASP A 248 -14.43 5.69 -42.44
CA ASP A 248 -13.05 5.51 -42.01
C ASP A 248 -12.79 6.34 -40.75
N VAL A 249 -12.24 5.71 -39.72
CA VAL A 249 -11.68 6.39 -38.55
C VAL A 249 -10.19 6.51 -38.74
N VAL A 250 -9.71 7.75 -38.81
CA VAL A 250 -8.30 8.10 -39.00
C VAL A 250 -7.71 8.49 -37.65
N LEU A 251 -6.63 7.81 -37.26
CA LEU A 251 -5.86 8.09 -36.05
C LEU A 251 -4.73 9.05 -36.40
N THR A 252 -4.50 10.07 -35.58
CA THR A 252 -3.43 11.04 -35.80
C THR A 252 -2.76 11.35 -34.47
N GLY A 253 -1.48 11.02 -34.36
CA GLY A 253 -0.67 11.29 -33.17
C GLY A 253 -0.59 12.77 -32.86
N ASN A 254 -0.67 13.12 -31.57
CA ASN A 254 -0.39 14.47 -31.10
C ASN A 254 0.95 14.46 -30.34
N THR A 255 0.92 14.05 -29.06
CA THR A 255 2.14 13.74 -28.31
C THR A 255 2.50 12.27 -28.48
N ALA A 256 1.49 11.40 -28.59
CA ALA A 256 1.68 10.01 -28.95
C ALA A 256 2.21 9.87 -30.39
N THR A 257 3.26 9.08 -30.56
CA THR A 257 3.90 8.70 -31.80
C THR A 257 3.28 7.45 -32.43
N ALA A 258 2.93 7.59 -33.70
CA ALA A 258 2.43 6.50 -34.55
C ALA A 258 3.44 5.36 -34.68
N ASP A 259 2.97 4.13 -34.52
CA ASP A 259 3.73 2.87 -34.54
C ASP A 259 4.77 2.71 -33.40
N GLU A 260 4.77 3.63 -32.44
CA GLU A 260 5.45 3.49 -31.14
C GLU A 260 4.41 3.18 -30.06
N ASP A 261 3.37 4.02 -29.92
CA ASP A 261 2.36 3.86 -28.83
C ASP A 261 0.97 3.45 -29.35
N PHE A 262 0.70 3.61 -30.64
CA PHE A 262 -0.50 3.07 -31.28
C PHE A 262 -0.24 2.69 -32.74
N THR A 263 -0.95 1.67 -33.25
CA THR A 263 -0.80 1.27 -34.66
C THR A 263 -1.43 2.32 -35.58
N ALA A 264 -0.63 2.91 -36.46
CA ALA A 264 -1.10 3.93 -37.39
C ALA A 264 -1.80 3.29 -38.60
N ASP A 265 -3.07 2.98 -38.44
CA ASP A 265 -3.93 2.49 -39.53
C ASP A 265 -5.27 3.24 -39.58
N THR A 266 -5.88 3.23 -40.77
CA THR A 266 -7.24 3.68 -40.94
C THR A 266 -8.20 2.54 -40.64
N ILE A 267 -9.09 2.74 -39.68
CA ILE A 267 -10.08 1.73 -39.29
C ILE A 267 -11.38 1.97 -40.05
N THR A 268 -11.69 1.13 -41.03
CA THR A 268 -12.98 1.19 -41.74
C THR A 268 -14.07 0.45 -40.97
N LEU A 269 -15.06 1.19 -40.47
CA LEU A 269 -16.25 0.61 -39.83
C LEU A 269 -17.39 0.43 -40.85
N THR A 270 -18.05 -0.72 -40.81
CA THR A 270 -19.17 -1.08 -41.71
C THR A 270 -20.44 -1.32 -40.93
N PHE A 271 -21.37 -0.36 -40.96
CA PHE A 271 -22.66 -0.45 -40.31
C PHE A 271 -23.68 -1.10 -41.23
N LYS A 272 -24.23 -2.25 -40.82
CA LYS A 272 -25.32 -2.94 -41.53
C LYS A 272 -26.63 -2.15 -41.42
N PRO A 273 -27.66 -2.46 -42.21
CA PRO A 273 -28.98 -1.86 -42.01
C PRO A 273 -29.41 -1.98 -40.55
N CYS A 274 -30.00 -0.91 -40.05
CA CYS A 274 -30.39 -0.69 -38.67
C CYS A 274 -29.29 -0.57 -37.63
N GLU A 275 -28.02 -0.87 -37.89
CA GLU A 275 -26.95 -0.80 -36.88
C GLU A 275 -26.67 0.66 -36.46
N GLY A 276 -26.96 1.04 -35.20
CA GLY A 276 -26.88 2.43 -34.72
C GLY A 276 -25.57 2.79 -34.02
N SER A 277 -24.71 1.81 -33.72
CA SER A 277 -23.40 2.02 -33.10
C SER A 277 -22.43 0.90 -33.46
N GLN A 278 -21.14 1.21 -33.47
CA GLN A 278 -20.05 0.24 -33.52
C GLN A 278 -18.92 0.66 -32.59
N THR A 279 -18.15 -0.32 -32.14
CA THR A 279 -16.88 -0.11 -31.44
C THR A 279 -15.78 0.14 -32.47
N VAL A 280 -14.89 1.09 -32.18
CA VAL A 280 -13.64 1.31 -32.92
C VAL A 280 -12.53 0.51 -32.23
N PRO A 281 -12.05 -0.61 -32.81
CA PRO A 281 -10.99 -1.41 -32.21
C PRO A 281 -9.62 -0.77 -32.50
N ILE A 282 -9.01 -0.13 -31.51
CA ILE A 282 -7.69 0.51 -31.65
C ILE A 282 -6.64 -0.39 -31.00
N GLU A 283 -5.48 -0.58 -31.64
CA GLU A 283 -4.36 -1.31 -31.08
C GLU A 283 -3.39 -0.32 -30.43
N ILE A 284 -3.25 -0.43 -29.10
CA ILE A 284 -2.33 0.35 -28.26
C ILE A 284 -1.07 -0.49 -28.08
N LEU A 285 0.10 0.12 -28.28
CA LEU A 285 1.39 -0.54 -28.31
C LEU A 285 2.15 -0.28 -27.00
N GLY A 286 1.74 -0.92 -25.92
CA GLY A 286 2.39 -0.76 -24.63
C GLY A 286 3.81 -1.34 -24.56
N ASP A 287 4.67 -0.71 -23.75
CA ASP A 287 6.03 -1.16 -23.45
C ASP A 287 6.45 -0.86 -21.99
N THR A 288 7.75 -0.79 -21.68
CA THR A 288 8.26 -0.64 -20.29
C THR A 288 9.10 0.64 -20.11
N GLN A 289 9.11 1.49 -21.13
CA GLN A 289 9.83 2.75 -21.14
C GLN A 289 9.01 3.76 -20.34
N LEU A 290 9.68 4.48 -19.45
CA LEU A 290 9.01 5.56 -18.72
C LEU A 290 8.67 6.69 -19.66
N GLU A 291 7.38 7.01 -19.75
CA GLU A 291 6.86 8.06 -20.60
C GLU A 291 6.01 9.03 -19.78
N SER A 292 5.38 10.00 -20.43
CA SER A 292 4.43 10.90 -19.76
C SER A 292 3.09 10.72 -20.42
N ASP A 293 1.97 10.99 -19.76
CA ASP A 293 0.65 10.87 -20.42
C ASP A 293 0.63 11.47 -21.84
N GLU A 294 0.33 10.62 -22.81
CA GLU A 294 0.33 10.97 -24.23
C GLU A 294 -1.07 10.94 -24.83
N ASN A 295 -1.24 11.48 -26.03
CA ASN A 295 -2.54 11.44 -26.69
C ASN A 295 -2.45 11.49 -28.22
N PHE A 296 -3.50 10.96 -28.84
CA PHE A 296 -3.77 11.03 -30.27
C PHE A 296 -5.24 11.37 -30.53
N THR A 297 -5.53 11.87 -31.73
CA THR A 297 -6.87 12.29 -32.15
C THR A 297 -7.47 11.33 -33.16
N LEU A 298 -8.75 11.02 -32.97
CA LEU A 298 -9.62 10.31 -33.89
C LEU A 298 -10.41 11.31 -34.73
N SER A 299 -10.38 11.11 -36.05
CA SER A 299 -11.18 11.88 -37.00
C SER A 299 -11.90 10.96 -37.99
N LEU A 300 -12.95 11.48 -38.63
CA LEU A 300 -13.80 10.71 -39.53
C LEU A 300 -13.57 11.13 -40.99
N ASN A 301 -13.36 10.15 -41.87
CA ASN A 301 -13.16 10.36 -43.30
C ASN A 301 -13.89 9.30 -44.15
N HIS A 302 -13.87 9.45 -45.47
CA HIS A 302 -14.39 8.52 -46.48
C HIS A 302 -15.73 7.85 -46.13
N PHE A 303 -16.83 8.55 -46.39
CA PHE A 303 -18.17 8.06 -46.13
C PHE A 303 -18.80 7.43 -47.38
N THR A 304 -19.33 6.20 -47.28
CA THR A 304 -20.01 5.50 -48.39
C THR A 304 -21.38 4.96 -47.94
N PRO A 305 -22.48 5.07 -48.73
CA PRO A 305 -22.58 5.66 -50.08
C PRO A 305 -22.64 7.19 -50.11
N MET A 306 -23.08 7.86 -49.04
CA MET A 306 -23.01 9.30 -48.80
C MET A 306 -23.22 9.55 -47.30
N GLY A 307 -22.27 10.19 -46.61
CA GLY A 307 -22.38 10.48 -45.17
C GLY A 307 -21.50 11.67 -44.78
N LEU A 308 -21.67 12.13 -43.54
CA LEU A 308 -20.93 13.25 -42.98
C LEU A 308 -20.54 12.95 -41.54
N ALA A 309 -19.49 13.62 -41.05
CA ALA A 309 -19.29 13.74 -39.61
C ALA A 309 -20.48 14.50 -39.00
N GLY A 310 -20.92 14.07 -37.83
CA GLY A 310 -22.00 14.72 -37.09
C GLY A 310 -21.54 16.05 -36.47
N SER A 311 -22.48 16.77 -35.86
CA SER A 311 -22.20 18.08 -35.25
C SER A 311 -22.05 18.01 -33.73
N SER A 312 -22.23 16.84 -33.12
CA SER A 312 -22.16 16.68 -31.66
C SER A 312 -20.75 16.34 -31.21
N GLN A 313 -20.13 15.36 -31.86
CA GLN A 313 -18.78 14.89 -31.54
C GLN A 313 -18.09 14.27 -32.78
N PRO A 314 -17.71 15.10 -33.78
CA PRO A 314 -17.09 14.61 -35.02
C PRO A 314 -15.66 14.10 -34.87
N THR A 315 -14.99 14.44 -33.77
CA THR A 315 -13.62 14.04 -33.41
C THR A 315 -13.59 13.56 -31.96
N ALA A 316 -12.60 12.78 -31.58
CA ALA A 316 -12.34 12.44 -30.19
C ALA A 316 -10.84 12.39 -29.92
N THR A 317 -10.43 12.56 -28.68
CA THR A 317 -9.04 12.37 -28.24
C THR A 317 -8.94 11.11 -27.39
N VAL A 318 -7.94 10.29 -27.65
CA VAL A 318 -7.57 9.17 -26.78
C VAL A 318 -6.30 9.57 -26.05
N THR A 319 -6.34 9.51 -24.72
CA THR A 319 -5.20 9.73 -23.84
C THR A 319 -4.67 8.37 -23.37
N LEU A 320 -3.39 8.14 -23.63
CA LEU A 320 -2.57 7.06 -23.09
C LEU A 320 -2.09 7.54 -21.72
N ILE A 321 -2.48 6.84 -20.67
CA ILE A 321 -2.09 7.16 -19.30
C ILE A 321 -0.88 6.30 -18.96
N ASN A 322 0.22 6.94 -18.60
CA ASN A 322 1.45 6.27 -18.18
C ASN A 322 1.17 5.41 -16.95
N ASP A 323 1.59 4.14 -16.98
CA ASP A 323 1.43 3.19 -15.89
C ASP A 323 2.75 2.66 -15.34
N GLU A 324 3.86 3.13 -15.91
CA GLU A 324 5.22 2.87 -15.47
C GLU A 324 5.51 3.58 -14.15
N ASN A 325 6.23 2.88 -13.28
CA ASN A 325 6.74 3.42 -12.03
C ASN A 325 7.68 4.61 -12.26
N HIS A 326 7.79 5.51 -11.30
CA HIS A 326 8.81 6.55 -11.21
C HIS A 326 9.66 6.31 -9.97
N ALA A 327 10.94 6.07 -10.19
CA ALA A 327 11.90 5.97 -9.11
C ALA A 327 11.84 7.19 -8.17
N PRO A 328 12.01 6.99 -6.85
CA PRO A 328 11.97 8.09 -5.90
C PRO A 328 13.16 9.04 -6.12
N ASP A 329 12.91 10.34 -6.00
CA ASP A 329 13.95 11.37 -6.05
C ASP A 329 14.47 11.64 -4.63
N LEU A 330 15.75 11.35 -4.40
CA LEU A 330 16.42 11.46 -3.10
C LEU A 330 17.33 12.69 -3.07
N GLU A 331 16.96 13.66 -2.24
CA GLU A 331 17.77 14.83 -1.91
C GLU A 331 19.02 14.40 -1.13
N HIS A 332 20.20 14.85 -1.56
CA HIS A 332 21.49 14.39 -1.05
C HIS A 332 22.47 15.52 -0.64
N SER A 333 22.03 16.78 -0.57
CA SER A 333 22.94 17.92 -0.39
C SER A 333 23.41 18.12 1.06
N ASP A 334 22.66 17.63 2.05
CA ASP A 334 23.01 17.68 3.46
C ASP A 334 23.30 16.28 4.03
N GLU A 335 24.28 16.19 4.94
CA GLU A 335 24.61 14.95 5.64
C GLU A 335 23.48 14.57 6.63
N ILE A 336 23.07 13.30 6.61
CA ILE A 336 22.01 12.80 7.50
C ILE A 336 22.63 12.36 8.82
N THR A 337 22.26 13.00 9.92
CA THR A 337 22.79 12.64 11.25
C THR A 337 21.82 11.74 12.02
N LEU A 338 22.28 10.54 12.37
CA LEU A 338 21.59 9.63 13.28
C LEU A 338 21.75 10.08 14.73
N SER A 339 20.83 9.63 15.60
CA SER A 339 20.90 9.91 17.03
C SER A 339 22.21 9.39 17.62
N ALA A 340 22.98 10.27 18.27
CA ALA A 340 24.23 9.91 18.90
C ALA A 340 24.01 8.89 20.04
N ILE A 341 24.98 8.00 20.20
CA ILE A 341 25.03 7.00 21.26
C ILE A 341 26.32 7.15 22.07
N ASN A 342 26.39 6.52 23.23
CA ASN A 342 27.64 6.46 23.98
C ASN A 342 28.40 5.16 23.66
N GLU A 343 29.72 5.14 23.84
CA GLU A 343 30.59 4.00 23.48
C GLU A 343 30.26 2.68 24.19
N ASP A 344 29.75 2.71 25.42
CA ASP A 344 29.36 1.52 26.19
C ASP A 344 27.85 1.37 26.37
N ILE A 345 27.07 1.85 25.39
CA ILE A 345 25.62 1.72 25.44
C ILE A 345 25.21 0.23 25.52
N ALA A 346 24.42 -0.12 26.53
CA ALA A 346 23.87 -1.46 26.63
C ALA A 346 22.85 -1.71 25.49
N ASN A 347 22.84 -2.92 24.92
CA ASN A 347 21.96 -3.26 23.79
C ASN A 347 20.46 -3.01 24.04
N GLN A 348 20.02 -3.08 25.29
CA GLN A 348 18.63 -2.81 25.70
C GLN A 348 18.27 -1.31 25.69
N ASP A 349 19.28 -0.44 25.81
CA ASP A 349 19.12 1.02 25.79
C ASP A 349 19.40 1.60 24.40
N ASN A 350 20.03 0.82 23.51
CA ASN A 350 20.26 1.17 22.11
C ASN A 350 19.01 0.91 21.25
N VAL A 351 18.09 1.87 21.22
CA VAL A 351 16.80 1.78 20.53
C VAL A 351 16.86 1.99 19.01
N GLY A 352 18.00 2.44 18.47
CA GLY A 352 18.18 2.73 17.05
C GLY A 352 17.43 3.96 16.52
N ASN A 353 17.42 4.10 15.20
CA ASN A 353 16.79 5.18 14.45
C ASN A 353 15.83 4.59 13.42
N VAL A 354 14.64 5.17 13.27
CA VAL A 354 13.64 4.72 12.29
C VAL A 354 13.98 5.22 10.88
N VAL A 355 13.86 4.35 9.88
CA VAL A 355 14.18 4.65 8.48
C VAL A 355 13.41 5.86 7.97
N SER A 356 12.12 5.98 8.28
CA SER A 356 11.34 7.18 7.92
C SER A 356 11.96 8.49 8.41
N GLY A 357 12.69 8.49 9.53
CA GLY A 357 13.41 9.66 10.03
C GLY A 357 14.63 10.04 9.21
N LEU A 358 15.22 9.12 8.44
CA LEU A 358 16.36 9.37 7.56
C LEU A 358 15.93 10.02 6.24
N ILE A 359 14.73 9.68 5.76
CA ILE A 359 14.20 10.11 4.45
C ILE A 359 13.13 11.20 4.54
N ILE A 360 12.70 11.58 5.75
CA ILE A 360 11.72 12.65 5.94
C ILE A 360 12.21 13.96 5.34
N ASP A 361 11.31 14.62 4.60
CA ASP A 361 11.54 15.86 3.85
C ASP A 361 12.70 15.80 2.83
N ARG A 362 13.17 14.59 2.49
CA ARG A 362 14.30 14.36 1.56
C ARG A 362 13.94 13.52 0.36
N VAL A 363 12.81 12.83 0.37
CA VAL A 363 12.35 12.06 -0.79
C VAL A 363 11.05 12.62 -1.33
N THR A 364 11.02 12.78 -2.65
CA THR A 364 9.78 13.00 -3.41
C THR A 364 9.59 11.88 -4.41
N ASP A 365 8.35 11.46 -4.59
CA ASP A 365 7.97 10.34 -5.44
C ASP A 365 6.73 10.75 -6.25
N LEU A 366 6.76 10.54 -7.58
CA LEU A 366 5.70 11.05 -8.46
C LEU A 366 4.42 10.22 -8.35
N ASP A 367 4.55 8.91 -8.19
CA ASP A 367 3.46 7.96 -8.00
C ASP A 367 2.89 8.01 -6.57
N LYS A 368 3.65 8.64 -5.67
CA LYS A 368 3.35 8.84 -4.24
C LYS A 368 3.40 7.52 -3.48
N ASP A 369 4.33 6.67 -3.87
CA ASP A 369 4.60 5.44 -3.16
C ASP A 369 5.18 5.70 -1.77
N VAL A 370 5.03 4.69 -0.91
CA VAL A 370 5.64 4.72 0.41
C VAL A 370 7.11 4.33 0.25
N VAL A 371 8.00 5.22 0.66
CA VAL A 371 9.43 5.03 0.42
C VAL A 371 10.14 4.44 1.64
N GLY A 372 10.95 3.42 1.41
CA GLY A 372 12.00 2.92 2.30
C GLY A 372 13.40 3.25 1.80
N ILE A 373 14.39 2.45 2.20
CA ILE A 373 15.78 2.59 1.75
C ILE A 373 16.39 1.26 1.33
N ALA A 374 17.31 1.33 0.38
CA ALA A 374 18.24 0.25 0.05
C ALA A 374 19.63 0.61 0.57
N VAL A 375 20.11 -0.05 1.62
CA VAL A 375 21.44 0.21 2.19
C VAL A 375 22.51 -0.42 1.30
N THR A 376 23.40 0.40 0.75
CA THR A 376 24.40 0.02 -0.27
C THR A 376 25.84 0.07 0.24
N SER A 377 26.11 0.65 1.41
CA SER A 377 27.43 0.58 2.06
C SER A 377 27.32 0.83 3.56
N LEU A 378 28.21 0.20 4.34
CA LEU A 378 28.31 0.35 5.80
C LEU A 378 29.77 0.48 6.24
N ASP A 379 30.04 1.37 7.19
CA ASP A 379 31.29 1.41 7.93
C ASP A 379 31.22 0.53 9.18
N SER A 380 31.71 -0.70 9.07
CA SER A 380 31.71 -1.69 10.15
C SER A 380 33.10 -1.88 10.81
N ARG A 381 34.03 -0.91 10.67
CA ARG A 381 35.41 -1.05 11.19
C ARG A 381 35.49 -1.13 12.70
N HIS A 382 34.56 -0.50 13.40
CA HIS A 382 34.60 -0.28 14.84
C HIS A 382 33.33 -0.72 15.57
N GLY A 383 32.54 -1.59 14.96
CA GLY A 383 31.30 -2.11 15.53
C GLY A 383 30.47 -2.86 14.49
N ILE A 384 29.25 -3.22 14.89
CA ILE A 384 28.32 -4.00 14.08
C ILE A 384 27.08 -3.16 13.83
N TRP A 385 26.71 -2.97 12.57
CA TRP A 385 25.41 -2.44 12.21
C TRP A 385 24.34 -3.52 12.34
N GLN A 386 23.19 -3.14 12.89
CA GLN A 386 22.03 -3.99 13.05
C GLN A 386 20.78 -3.29 12.55
N TYR A 387 19.81 -4.07 12.08
CA TYR A 387 18.48 -3.59 11.74
C TYR A 387 17.40 -4.40 12.43
N SER A 388 16.21 -3.82 12.56
CA SER A 388 15.03 -4.49 13.08
C SER A 388 13.85 -4.22 12.14
N SER A 389 13.13 -5.29 11.82
CA SER A 389 11.90 -5.28 11.01
C SER A 389 10.64 -5.42 11.86
N ASP A 390 10.75 -5.29 13.18
CA ASP A 390 9.68 -5.56 14.14
C ASP A 390 9.67 -4.58 15.31
N GLU A 391 9.87 -3.30 15.01
CA GLU A 391 9.84 -2.19 15.98
C GLU A 391 10.84 -2.36 17.15
N GLY A 392 11.97 -3.01 16.90
CA GLY A 392 13.08 -3.15 17.86
C GLY A 392 12.95 -4.35 18.80
N ASN A 393 11.97 -5.24 18.57
CA ASN A 393 11.79 -6.45 19.36
C ASN A 393 12.91 -7.48 19.09
N ASN A 394 13.33 -7.62 17.83
CA ASN A 394 14.46 -8.45 17.42
C ASN A 394 15.40 -7.64 16.53
N TRP A 395 16.71 -7.89 16.69
CA TRP A 395 17.76 -7.21 15.95
C TRP A 395 18.58 -8.24 15.15
N ALA A 396 18.70 -8.01 13.86
CA ALA A 396 19.54 -8.79 12.95
C ALA A 396 20.79 -7.99 12.59
N ASP A 397 21.93 -8.68 12.49
CA ASP A 397 23.15 -8.10 11.96
C ASP A 397 23.01 -7.90 10.44
N PHE A 398 23.53 -6.79 9.92
CA PHE A 398 23.70 -6.67 8.47
C PHE A 398 24.68 -7.74 7.95
N PRO A 399 24.54 -8.18 6.68
CA PRO A 399 25.51 -9.07 6.06
C PRO A 399 26.94 -8.53 6.14
N ASN A 400 27.93 -9.43 6.13
CA ASN A 400 29.35 -9.05 6.22
C ASN A 400 29.81 -8.15 5.06
N GLU A 401 29.13 -8.24 3.91
CA GLU A 401 29.36 -7.41 2.74
C GLU A 401 28.02 -6.76 2.37
N VAL A 402 28.01 -5.43 2.35
CA VAL A 402 26.90 -4.60 1.86
C VAL A 402 27.50 -3.67 0.83
N ALA A 403 27.01 -3.79 -0.41
CA ALA A 403 27.53 -3.12 -1.60
C ALA A 403 26.37 -2.77 -2.54
N GLU A 404 26.59 -1.99 -3.60
CA GLU A 404 25.54 -1.67 -4.58
C GLU A 404 24.92 -2.92 -5.21
N ASN A 405 25.69 -3.99 -5.43
CA ASN A 405 25.17 -5.26 -5.96
C ASN A 405 24.70 -6.25 -4.86
N GLN A 406 24.78 -5.85 -3.59
CA GLN A 406 24.43 -6.66 -2.42
C GLN A 406 23.77 -5.81 -1.34
N ALA A 407 22.78 -5.01 -1.74
CA ALA A 407 22.08 -4.13 -0.82
C ALA A 407 21.13 -4.90 0.12
N VAL A 408 20.72 -4.22 1.19
CA VAL A 408 19.65 -4.67 2.09
C VAL A 408 18.49 -3.68 2.02
N LEU A 409 17.29 -4.18 1.75
CA LEU A 409 16.08 -3.37 1.66
C LEU A 409 15.42 -3.21 3.02
N LEU A 410 15.12 -1.98 3.41
CA LEU A 410 14.47 -1.63 4.67
C LEU A 410 13.32 -0.68 4.39
N ASP A 411 12.13 -1.00 4.89
CA ASP A 411 10.96 -0.14 4.73
C ASP A 411 10.99 1.05 5.70
N GLU A 412 10.01 1.94 5.58
CA GLU A 412 9.89 3.17 6.35
C GLU A 412 9.77 2.97 7.87
N THR A 413 9.38 1.78 8.32
CA THR A 413 9.14 1.43 9.72
C THR A 413 10.32 0.73 10.37
N ALA A 414 11.24 0.20 9.57
CA ALA A 414 12.43 -0.49 10.07
C ALA A 414 13.30 0.44 10.94
N LEU A 415 14.00 -0.16 11.91
CA LEU A 415 14.97 0.53 12.75
C LEU A 415 16.39 0.11 12.37
N ILE A 416 17.33 1.04 12.48
CA ILE A 416 18.77 0.80 12.26
C ILE A 416 19.54 1.28 13.49
N ARG A 417 20.52 0.49 13.93
CA ARG A 417 21.43 0.89 15.00
C ARG A 417 22.86 0.43 14.74
N PHE A 418 23.80 1.13 15.36
CA PHE A 418 25.19 0.71 15.44
C PHE A 418 25.50 0.23 16.86
N VAL A 419 26.13 -0.93 16.97
CA VAL A 419 26.66 -1.49 18.22
C VAL A 419 28.18 -1.30 18.19
N PRO A 420 28.72 -0.27 18.87
CA PRO A 420 30.15 -0.01 18.87
C PRO A 420 30.92 -1.15 19.55
N ASN A 421 32.18 -1.34 19.15
CA ASN A 421 33.13 -2.11 19.93
C ASN A 421 33.35 -1.42 21.29
N ALA A 422 33.65 -2.19 22.33
CA ALA A 422 33.98 -1.63 23.65
C ALA A 422 35.07 -0.55 23.54
N ASP A 423 34.88 0.55 24.29
CA ASP A 423 35.78 1.70 24.39
C ASP A 423 36.01 2.45 23.05
N TYR A 424 35.12 2.27 22.05
CA TYR A 424 35.20 3.01 20.80
C TYR A 424 34.31 4.26 20.79
N HIS A 425 34.95 5.42 20.70
CA HIS A 425 34.30 6.69 20.37
C HIS A 425 34.69 7.16 18.96
N GLY A 426 33.82 7.94 18.32
CA GLY A 426 34.08 8.45 16.97
C GLY A 426 32.83 8.53 16.11
N THR A 427 32.96 8.16 14.84
CA THR A 427 31.83 8.14 13.89
C THR A 427 31.78 6.82 13.15
N ALA A 428 30.59 6.44 12.70
CA ALA A 428 30.37 5.38 11.72
C ALA A 428 29.36 5.88 10.69
N THR A 429 29.48 5.45 9.43
CA THR A 429 28.62 5.91 8.34
C THR A 429 27.93 4.76 7.61
N MET A 430 26.83 5.09 6.93
CA MET A 430 26.13 4.23 6.01
C MET A 430 25.73 5.02 4.76
N ILE A 431 25.65 4.34 3.61
CA ILE A 431 25.20 4.92 2.34
C ILE A 431 23.99 4.12 1.88
N PHE A 432 22.98 4.80 1.34
CA PHE A 432 21.75 4.18 0.87
C PHE A 432 21.13 4.92 -0.33
N ARG A 433 20.24 4.22 -1.04
CA ARG A 433 19.29 4.77 -2.01
C ARG A 433 17.89 4.80 -1.40
N ALA A 434 17.02 5.69 -1.85
CA ALA A 434 15.60 5.60 -1.56
C ALA A 434 14.98 4.47 -2.40
N TRP A 435 13.93 3.83 -1.87
CA TRP A 435 13.31 2.64 -2.45
C TRP A 435 11.78 2.73 -2.34
N ASP A 436 11.06 2.76 -3.46
CA ASP A 436 9.59 2.94 -3.51
C ASP A 436 8.76 1.66 -3.27
N LYS A 437 9.43 0.50 -3.13
CA LYS A 437 8.82 -0.80 -2.85
C LYS A 437 8.00 -1.39 -4.01
N THR A 438 8.08 -0.85 -5.22
CA THR A 438 7.47 -1.47 -6.41
C THR A 438 8.10 -2.82 -6.74
N THR A 439 9.38 -3.02 -6.39
CA THR A 439 10.05 -4.34 -6.44
C THR A 439 10.84 -4.62 -5.16
N GLY A 440 10.93 -5.90 -4.77
CA GLY A 440 11.59 -6.34 -3.53
C GLY A 440 10.70 -6.29 -2.29
N GLN A 441 11.22 -6.77 -1.15
CA GLN A 441 10.52 -6.82 0.13
C GLN A 441 11.41 -6.38 1.30
N LEU A 442 10.78 -5.97 2.41
CA LEU A 442 11.47 -5.64 3.66
C LEU A 442 12.39 -6.79 4.10
N GLY A 443 13.66 -6.47 4.32
CA GLY A 443 14.68 -7.40 4.80
C GLY A 443 15.31 -8.26 3.71
N ASP A 444 14.95 -8.07 2.43
CA ASP A 444 15.66 -8.71 1.33
C ASP A 444 17.15 -8.31 1.36
N THR A 445 18.01 -9.30 1.13
CA THR A 445 19.47 -9.16 1.10
C THR A 445 20.01 -9.62 -0.24
N ASN A 446 21.22 -9.19 -0.60
CA ASN A 446 21.83 -9.44 -1.92
C ASN A 446 21.03 -8.83 -3.09
N VAL A 447 20.38 -7.69 -2.85
CA VAL A 447 19.64 -6.98 -3.90
C VAL A 447 20.63 -6.19 -4.76
N ASP A 448 20.55 -6.38 -6.07
CA ASP A 448 21.37 -5.63 -7.03
C ASP A 448 20.72 -4.28 -7.33
N THR A 449 21.36 -3.21 -6.86
CA THR A 449 20.92 -1.81 -7.03
C THR A 449 21.71 -1.07 -8.09
N THR A 450 22.48 -1.77 -8.94
CA THR A 450 23.23 -1.14 -10.03
C THR A 450 22.35 -0.61 -11.16
N LEU A 451 21.10 -1.09 -11.25
CA LEU A 451 20.03 -0.50 -12.05
C LEU A 451 19.16 0.37 -11.12
N HIS A 452 19.01 1.65 -11.47
CA HIS A 452 18.39 2.66 -10.61
C HIS A 452 17.92 3.90 -11.41
N GLY A 453 16.99 4.67 -10.88
CA GLY A 453 16.34 5.80 -11.54
C GLY A 453 15.25 5.39 -12.56
N ASP A 454 14.65 6.36 -13.23
CA ASP A 454 13.64 6.15 -14.29
C ASP A 454 12.51 5.23 -13.80
N ALA A 455 12.17 4.15 -14.51
CA ALA A 455 11.10 3.23 -14.12
C ALA A 455 11.43 2.22 -13.01
N THR A 456 12.62 2.31 -12.41
CA THR A 456 13.07 1.33 -11.41
C THR A 456 12.57 1.68 -10.01
N ALA A 457 12.63 0.73 -9.08
CA ALA A 457 12.19 0.94 -7.70
C ALA A 457 13.12 1.83 -6.85
N LEU A 458 14.24 2.30 -7.39
CA LEU A 458 15.38 2.80 -6.63
C LEU A 458 15.82 4.18 -7.11
N SER A 459 16.10 5.09 -6.18
CA SER A 459 16.56 6.43 -6.52
C SER A 459 17.86 6.42 -7.31
N ARG A 460 17.98 7.37 -8.24
CA ARG A 460 19.22 7.60 -9.00
C ARG A 460 20.37 8.04 -8.12
N ASP A 461 20.08 8.91 -7.16
CA ASP A 461 21.05 9.43 -6.21
C ASP A 461 21.14 8.59 -4.93
N ILE A 462 22.23 8.79 -4.20
CA ILE A 462 22.54 8.13 -2.92
C ILE A 462 22.68 9.19 -1.82
N ALA A 463 22.36 8.82 -0.59
CA ALA A 463 22.60 9.66 0.59
C ALA A 463 23.53 8.95 1.59
N THR A 464 24.25 9.75 2.38
CA THR A 464 25.11 9.26 3.47
C THR A 464 24.50 9.65 4.81
N ALA A 465 24.35 8.68 5.70
CA ALA A 465 24.01 8.91 7.10
C ALA A 465 25.18 8.59 8.02
N SER A 466 25.39 9.41 9.05
CA SER A 466 26.45 9.26 10.04
C SER A 466 25.90 9.20 11.46
N ILE A 467 26.52 8.38 12.30
CA ILE A 467 26.26 8.31 13.75
C ILE A 467 27.52 8.70 14.51
N THR A 468 27.33 9.48 15.57
CA THR A 468 28.40 9.85 16.52
C THR A 468 28.33 8.95 17.75
N ILE A 469 29.49 8.44 18.15
CA ILE A 469 29.69 7.68 19.36
C ILE A 469 30.46 8.54 20.35
N ASP A 470 29.78 8.97 21.42
CA ASP A 470 30.31 9.83 22.48
C ASP A 470 31.14 8.99 23.48
N PRO A 471 32.30 9.52 23.94
CA PRO A 471 33.08 8.85 24.97
C PRO A 471 32.39 8.87 26.35
N ILE A 472 32.58 7.81 27.14
CA ILE A 472 32.18 7.67 28.55
C ILE A 472 33.43 7.47 29.40
N ASN A 473 33.35 7.87 30.68
CA ASN A 473 34.44 7.64 31.63
C ASN A 473 34.50 6.17 32.09
N ASP A 474 35.63 5.51 31.91
CA ASP A 474 35.89 4.13 32.36
C ASP A 474 36.57 4.04 33.72
N LYS A 475 36.39 2.86 34.34
CA LYS A 475 36.86 2.60 35.68
C LYS A 475 38.39 2.56 35.77
N PRO A 476 39.01 3.30 36.70
CA PRO A 476 40.44 3.25 36.92
C PRO A 476 40.81 1.93 37.58
N SER A 477 42.05 1.48 37.38
CA SER A 477 42.53 0.21 37.92
C SER A 477 43.90 0.32 38.60
N LEU A 478 44.11 -0.57 39.57
CA LEU A 478 45.36 -0.73 40.32
C LEU A 478 45.75 -2.20 40.29
N ILE A 479 46.99 -2.49 39.93
CA ILE A 479 47.58 -3.83 40.02
C ILE A 479 48.74 -3.77 41.00
N ALA A 480 48.63 -4.47 42.12
CA ALA A 480 49.69 -4.61 43.12
C ALA A 480 49.62 -5.97 43.82
N SER A 481 50.64 -6.31 44.60
CA SER A 481 50.71 -7.57 45.34
C SER A 481 51.05 -7.37 46.81
N ASN A 482 50.64 -8.33 47.66
CA ASN A 482 51.05 -8.38 49.06
C ASN A 482 52.58 -8.36 49.21
N ARG A 483 53.05 -7.76 50.30
CA ARG A 483 54.48 -7.56 50.50
C ARG A 483 55.14 -8.74 51.22
N PRO A 484 56.43 -9.02 50.92
CA PRO A 484 57.27 -9.86 51.76
C PRO A 484 57.34 -9.41 53.22
N VAL A 485 57.49 -10.39 54.11
CA VAL A 485 57.66 -10.22 55.55
C VAL A 485 58.89 -9.36 55.85
N ILE A 486 58.75 -8.38 56.76
CA ILE A 486 59.88 -7.61 57.29
C ILE A 486 60.16 -7.91 58.74
N THR A 487 61.41 -7.69 59.14
CA THR A 487 61.77 -7.69 60.55
C THR A 487 61.33 -6.39 61.21
N GLN A 488 60.97 -6.49 62.48
CA GLN A 488 60.69 -5.36 63.36
C GLN A 488 61.85 -4.34 63.37
N ASN A 489 61.53 -3.06 63.62
CA ASN A 489 62.50 -1.96 63.71
C ASN A 489 63.31 -1.70 62.42
N THR A 490 62.73 -2.00 61.25
CA THR A 490 63.36 -1.79 59.93
C THR A 490 63.30 -0.35 59.41
N GLY A 491 62.71 0.58 60.16
CA GLY A 491 62.55 1.97 59.76
C GLY A 491 61.65 2.14 58.54
N GLN A 492 61.71 3.31 57.90
CA GLN A 492 60.91 3.62 56.72
C GLN A 492 61.16 2.61 55.60
N GLN A 493 60.06 2.13 55.03
CA GLN A 493 60.03 1.25 53.88
C GLN A 493 59.65 2.09 52.65
N ILE A 494 60.44 1.97 51.59
CA ILE A 494 60.19 2.62 50.29
C ILE A 494 60.23 1.50 49.25
N ILE A 495 59.11 1.26 48.58
CA ILE A 495 58.98 0.18 47.60
C ILE A 495 58.59 0.81 46.26
N SER A 496 59.59 1.09 45.45
CA SER A 496 59.39 1.66 44.11
C SER A 496 58.65 0.70 43.21
N LYS A 497 57.72 1.23 42.39
CA LYS A 497 56.90 0.45 41.44
C LYS A 497 56.14 -0.71 42.10
N TRP A 498 55.62 -0.47 43.29
CA TRP A 498 54.82 -1.46 44.00
C TRP A 498 53.46 -1.67 43.34
N ALA A 499 52.82 -0.59 42.89
CA ALA A 499 51.57 -0.62 42.14
C ALA A 499 51.78 -0.15 40.70
N THR A 500 50.99 -0.68 39.78
CA THR A 500 50.75 -0.10 38.45
C THR A 500 49.34 0.49 38.43
N LEU A 501 49.24 1.78 38.13
CA LEU A 501 47.99 2.53 38.07
C LEU A 501 47.60 2.74 36.60
N ASN A 502 46.32 2.61 36.27
CA ASN A 502 45.76 2.97 34.98
C ASN A 502 44.50 3.80 35.19
N ALA A 503 44.36 4.90 34.45
CA ALA A 503 43.22 5.79 34.51
C ALA A 503 41.93 5.16 33.97
N GLY A 504 42.06 4.18 33.06
CA GLY A 504 40.92 3.47 32.48
C GLY A 504 41.25 3.01 31.07
N ALA A 505 40.37 3.31 30.13
CA ALA A 505 40.59 3.02 28.71
C ALA A 505 41.71 3.90 28.11
N ALA A 506 42.17 3.55 26.90
CA ALA A 506 43.36 4.19 26.33
C ALA A 506 43.18 5.70 26.04
N ASN A 507 41.97 6.10 25.67
CA ASN A 507 41.49 7.47 25.47
C ASN A 507 41.49 8.31 26.76
N GLU A 508 41.67 7.69 27.92
CA GLU A 508 41.60 8.34 29.23
C GLU A 508 42.95 8.49 29.91
N SER A 509 44.04 8.14 29.20
CA SER A 509 45.40 8.18 29.73
C SER A 509 45.87 9.56 30.24
N GLU A 510 45.17 10.63 29.89
CA GLU A 510 45.43 12.00 30.38
C GLU A 510 44.67 12.36 31.67
N GLN A 511 43.75 11.51 32.13
CA GLN A 511 43.04 11.74 33.39
C GLN A 511 43.96 11.60 34.60
N SER A 512 43.69 12.38 35.65
CA SER A 512 44.50 12.41 36.87
C SER A 512 43.96 11.45 37.92
N LEU A 513 44.84 10.65 38.53
CA LEU A 513 44.47 9.66 39.55
C LEU A 513 44.74 10.15 40.98
N GLU A 514 43.73 10.02 41.83
CA GLU A 514 43.79 10.19 43.28
C GLU A 514 43.74 8.82 43.98
N ILE A 515 44.66 8.58 44.91
CA ILE A 515 44.77 7.31 45.63
C ILE A 515 44.24 7.47 47.04
N MET A 516 43.23 6.67 47.39
CA MET A 516 42.62 6.66 48.72
C MET A 516 43.04 5.40 49.48
N ILE A 517 43.63 5.60 50.66
CA ILE A 517 44.13 4.51 51.51
C ILE A 517 43.41 4.50 52.86
N ILE A 518 42.87 3.33 53.23
CA ILE A 518 42.23 3.07 54.52
C ILE A 518 43.12 2.10 55.31
N VAL A 519 43.57 2.51 56.49
CA VAL A 519 44.47 1.70 57.34
C VAL A 519 43.64 1.01 58.42
N ASN A 520 43.63 -0.33 58.44
CA ASN A 520 42.77 -1.08 59.35
C ASN A 520 43.30 -1.14 60.79
N ASN A 521 44.61 -0.98 60.98
CA ASN A 521 45.22 -0.90 62.31
C ASN A 521 46.37 0.11 62.34
N GLU A 522 46.02 1.35 62.69
CA GLU A 522 46.95 2.50 62.75
C GLU A 522 48.11 2.28 63.73
N ALA A 523 47.92 1.48 64.79
CA ALA A 523 48.96 1.23 65.79
C ALA A 523 50.19 0.48 65.22
N PHE A 524 50.06 -0.15 64.04
CA PHE A 524 51.17 -0.81 63.33
C PHE A 524 52.10 0.16 62.60
N PHE A 525 51.77 1.44 62.50
CA PHE A 525 52.48 2.40 61.66
C PHE A 525 52.92 3.64 62.45
N ALA A 526 54.21 3.97 62.39
CA ALA A 526 54.74 5.27 62.81
C ALA A 526 54.49 6.34 61.74
N THR A 527 54.50 5.97 60.46
CA THR A 527 54.00 6.80 59.36
C THR A 527 53.05 5.95 58.51
N ARG A 528 51.85 6.49 58.24
CA ARG A 528 50.80 5.81 57.47
C ARG A 528 51.33 5.40 56.09
N PRO A 529 50.82 4.29 55.52
CA PRO A 529 51.08 3.95 54.12
C PRO A 529 50.59 5.06 53.17
N THR A 530 51.44 5.43 52.23
CA THR A 530 51.15 6.34 51.11
C THR A 530 51.63 5.72 49.81
N VAL A 531 50.93 6.00 48.70
CA VAL A 531 51.37 5.61 47.35
C VAL A 531 51.43 6.90 46.52
N ASP A 532 52.52 7.09 45.79
CA ASP A 532 52.66 8.21 44.83
C ASP A 532 52.13 7.86 43.43
N SER A 533 52.11 8.84 42.53
CA SER A 533 51.66 8.70 41.14
C SER A 533 52.43 7.65 40.33
N GLU A 534 53.67 7.36 40.72
CA GLU A 534 54.54 6.37 40.12
C GLU A 534 54.35 4.96 40.73
N GLY A 535 53.41 4.81 41.66
CA GLY A 535 53.08 3.55 42.31
C GLY A 535 54.09 3.12 43.40
N THR A 536 54.85 4.05 43.98
CA THR A 536 55.78 3.78 45.08
C THR A 536 55.07 3.75 46.42
N LEU A 537 55.12 2.63 47.12
CA LEU A 537 54.56 2.49 48.47
C LEU A 537 55.58 2.93 49.53
N ILE A 538 55.19 3.87 50.38
CA ILE A 538 56.00 4.39 51.49
C ILE A 538 55.26 4.23 52.81
N TYR A 539 55.90 3.61 53.80
CA TYR A 539 55.34 3.50 55.16
C TYR A 539 56.45 3.28 56.19
N SER A 540 56.19 3.51 57.48
CA SER A 540 57.13 3.17 58.56
C SER A 540 56.41 2.33 59.61
N PRO A 541 56.87 1.10 59.90
CA PRO A 541 56.35 0.32 61.02
C PRO A 541 56.52 1.04 62.36
N ALA A 542 55.58 0.85 63.29
CA ALA A 542 55.77 1.25 64.68
C ALA A 542 56.93 0.47 65.32
N GLU A 543 57.64 1.09 66.26
CA GLU A 543 58.72 0.41 66.98
C GLU A 543 58.17 -0.71 67.86
N ASN A 544 58.94 -1.78 68.01
CA ASN A 544 58.64 -2.89 68.91
C ASN A 544 57.27 -3.58 68.66
N ILE A 545 56.75 -3.53 67.43
CA ILE A 545 55.55 -4.27 67.01
C ILE A 545 55.87 -5.52 66.19
N THR A 546 55.04 -6.55 66.32
CA THR A 546 55.07 -7.78 65.50
C THR A 546 53.65 -8.20 65.19
N GLY A 547 53.44 -8.87 64.07
CA GLY A 547 52.12 -9.35 63.64
C GLY A 547 51.84 -9.00 62.19
N THR A 548 50.58 -9.19 61.77
CA THR A 548 50.13 -8.81 60.42
C THR A 548 49.05 -7.74 60.55
N THR A 549 49.18 -6.68 59.76
CA THR A 549 48.18 -5.63 59.60
C THR A 549 47.73 -5.56 58.15
N THR A 550 46.55 -5.01 57.91
CA THR A 550 46.02 -4.80 56.57
C THR A 550 45.71 -3.33 56.32
N PHE A 551 45.69 -2.96 55.05
CA PHE A 551 45.23 -1.67 54.57
C PHE A 551 44.51 -1.88 53.25
N GLU A 552 43.55 -1.01 52.95
CA GLU A 552 42.72 -1.06 51.76
C GLU A 552 43.03 0.13 50.88
N ILE A 553 42.98 -0.06 49.56
CA ILE A 553 43.25 0.97 48.57
C ILE A 553 42.15 0.96 47.52
N LYS A 554 41.72 2.15 47.12
CA LYS A 554 41.01 2.41 45.87
C LYS A 554 41.62 3.63 45.17
N VAL A 555 41.45 3.70 43.86
CA VAL A 555 41.91 4.81 43.01
C VAL A 555 40.68 5.49 42.43
N GLN A 556 40.71 6.81 42.33
CA GLN A 556 39.67 7.60 41.67
C GLN A 556 40.29 8.50 40.61
N ASP A 557 39.73 8.55 39.41
CA ASP A 557 40.11 9.51 38.38
C ASP A 557 39.29 10.81 38.46
N ASN A 558 39.53 11.73 37.53
CA ASN A 558 38.80 13.00 37.43
C ASN A 558 37.80 13.07 36.25
N GLY A 559 37.51 11.96 35.57
CA GLY A 559 36.55 11.88 34.47
C GLY A 559 35.08 11.88 34.95
N GLY A 560 34.84 11.49 36.20
CA GLY A 560 33.55 11.62 36.87
C GLY A 560 32.52 10.54 36.49
N THR A 561 31.25 10.77 36.83
CA THR A 561 30.19 9.74 36.78
C THR A 561 29.00 10.07 35.87
N ASN A 562 29.12 11.10 35.03
CA ASN A 562 28.06 11.47 34.09
C ASN A 562 27.83 10.35 33.04
N LYS A 563 26.59 10.23 32.55
CA LYS A 563 26.19 9.24 31.52
C LYS A 563 26.50 7.77 31.87
N GLY A 564 26.70 7.44 33.15
CA GLY A 564 27.05 6.08 33.60
C GLY A 564 28.55 5.84 33.75
N GLY A 565 29.38 6.89 33.61
CA GLY A 565 30.82 6.78 33.81
C GLY A 565 31.20 6.31 35.22
N MET A 566 32.36 5.67 35.33
CA MET A 566 32.84 5.06 36.57
C MET A 566 34.17 5.67 37.00
N ASP A 567 34.16 6.64 37.91
CA ASP A 567 35.41 7.30 38.31
C ASP A 567 36.22 6.56 39.39
N THR A 568 35.75 5.43 39.93
CA THR A 568 36.32 4.83 41.15
C THR A 568 36.58 3.34 40.98
N SER A 569 37.81 2.90 41.27
CA SER A 569 38.25 1.50 41.22
C SER A 569 37.59 0.60 42.26
N ASP A 570 37.71 -0.72 42.10
CA ASP A 570 37.38 -1.66 43.18
C ASP A 570 38.32 -1.48 44.37
N MET A 571 37.80 -1.72 45.57
CA MET A 571 38.59 -1.72 46.80
C MET A 571 39.47 -2.99 46.85
N GLN A 572 40.77 -2.81 47.01
CA GLN A 572 41.73 -3.91 47.17
C GLN A 572 42.37 -3.90 48.57
N THR A 573 42.48 -5.07 49.20
CA THR A 573 43.09 -5.22 50.53
C THR A 573 44.48 -5.83 50.44
N PHE A 574 45.46 -5.18 51.07
CA PHE A 574 46.84 -5.64 51.17
C PHE A 574 47.25 -5.89 52.61
N SER A 575 48.21 -6.79 52.82
CA SER A 575 48.75 -7.12 54.14
C SER A 575 50.25 -6.86 54.25
N ILE A 576 50.65 -6.46 55.45
CA ILE A 576 52.05 -6.28 55.86
C ILE A 576 52.29 -7.13 57.10
N THR A 577 53.26 -8.05 57.01
CA THR A 577 53.68 -8.90 58.12
C THR A 577 55.03 -8.45 58.66
N ILE A 578 55.09 -8.23 59.98
CA ILE A 578 56.29 -7.84 60.73
C ILE A 578 56.64 -8.96 61.71
N VAL A 579 57.86 -9.49 61.63
CA VAL A 579 58.36 -10.58 62.48
C VAL A 579 59.55 -10.14 63.32
N GLU A 580 59.85 -10.88 64.38
CA GLU A 580 61.08 -10.69 65.15
C GLU A 580 62.32 -11.06 64.31
N PRO A 581 63.46 -10.38 64.51
CA PRO A 581 64.72 -10.80 63.93
C PRO A 581 65.11 -12.20 64.44
N LEU A 582 65.62 -13.05 63.53
CA LEU A 582 66.10 -14.39 63.91
C LEU A 582 67.22 -14.28 64.96
N PRO A 583 67.22 -15.11 66.02
CA PRO A 583 68.32 -15.12 66.99
C PRO A 583 69.66 -15.52 66.32
N PRO A 584 70.81 -14.97 66.75
CA PRO A 584 72.11 -15.28 66.15
C PRO A 584 72.40 -16.79 66.18
N ALA A 585 72.90 -17.35 65.07
CA ALA A 585 73.29 -18.76 65.00
C ALA A 585 74.43 -19.07 65.98
N CYS A 586 74.23 -20.06 66.87
CA CYS A 586 75.30 -20.60 67.73
C CYS A 586 76.44 -21.17 66.87
N GLN A 587 77.64 -20.59 66.97
CA GLN A 587 78.86 -21.16 66.40
C GLN A 587 79.23 -22.45 67.15
N SER A 588 79.36 -23.56 66.44
CA SER A 588 79.82 -24.84 66.98
C SER A 588 81.31 -24.78 67.33
N TYR A 589 81.65 -24.93 68.60
CA TYR A 589 83.02 -25.09 69.09
C TYR A 589 83.55 -26.48 68.70
N GLN A 590 84.60 -26.56 67.88
CA GLN A 590 85.35 -27.79 67.62
C GLN A 590 86.35 -28.01 68.77
N ALA A 591 86.17 -29.07 69.55
CA ALA A 591 87.12 -29.49 70.57
C ALA A 591 88.07 -30.55 69.99
N THR A 592 89.38 -30.27 69.97
CA THR A 592 90.42 -31.27 69.66
C THR A 592 91.19 -31.68 70.91
N SER A 593 91.30 -33.00 71.05
CA SER A 593 92.20 -33.82 71.89
C SER A 593 91.79 -34.06 73.36
N THR A 594 91.38 -35.30 73.61
CA THR A 594 91.42 -36.02 74.89
C THR A 594 92.85 -36.48 75.21
N PRO A 595 93.13 -36.80 76.49
CA PRO A 595 93.46 -38.19 76.78
C PRO A 595 92.68 -38.77 77.97
N THR A 596 92.14 -39.97 77.72
CA THR A 596 92.15 -41.19 78.56
C THR A 596 92.30 -41.04 80.08
N PHE A 597 91.27 -41.42 80.85
CA PHE A 597 91.10 -42.78 81.40
C PHE A 597 89.76 -42.94 82.16
N THR A 598 89.28 -44.18 82.12
CA THR A 598 88.03 -44.80 82.59
C THR A 598 87.74 -44.72 84.10
N LEU A 599 86.46 -44.65 84.48
CA LEU A 599 85.80 -45.62 85.38
C LEU A 599 84.28 -45.38 85.52
N THR A 600 83.62 -46.42 86.01
CA THR A 600 82.21 -46.84 85.93
C THR A 600 81.25 -46.25 86.98
N ALA A 601 79.97 -46.25 86.60
CA ALA A 601 78.74 -46.42 87.40
C ALA A 601 78.34 -45.42 88.52
N ALA A 602 77.08 -44.98 88.39
CA ALA A 602 76.09 -44.60 89.41
C ALA A 602 75.86 -43.11 89.76
N THR A 603 74.73 -42.65 89.23
CA THR A 603 73.63 -41.89 89.87
C THR A 603 73.59 -40.35 89.95
N LEU A 604 72.45 -39.85 89.42
CA LEU A 604 71.60 -38.69 89.79
C LEU A 604 71.98 -37.29 89.25
N ASN A 605 71.18 -36.76 88.31
CA ASN A 605 70.00 -35.85 88.48
C ASN A 605 70.44 -34.38 88.53
N THR A 606 69.87 -33.39 87.83
CA THR A 606 68.56 -33.15 87.20
C THR A 606 68.71 -31.80 86.46
N LEU A 607 68.27 -31.56 85.22
CA LEU A 607 66.91 -31.11 84.87
C LEU A 607 66.77 -31.08 83.33
N CYS A 608 65.98 -32.00 82.78
CA CYS A 608 65.34 -31.89 81.47
C CYS A 608 64.02 -32.67 81.54
N LYS A 609 62.89 -31.96 81.35
CA LYS A 609 61.49 -32.38 81.05
C LYS A 609 60.55 -31.36 81.72
N ASN A 610 59.56 -30.76 81.07
CA ASN A 610 58.44 -31.25 80.24
C ASN A 610 57.81 -30.01 79.53
N HIS A 611 57.00 -30.00 78.46
CA HIS A 611 55.98 -30.91 77.92
C HIS A 611 55.62 -30.48 76.47
N SER A 612 55.35 -31.43 75.57
CA SER A 612 54.45 -31.26 74.41
C SER A 612 52.98 -31.38 74.84
N PRO A 613 51.98 -30.88 74.08
CA PRO A 613 51.21 -31.66 73.07
C PRO A 613 50.77 -30.78 71.84
N LYS A 614 50.11 -31.18 70.74
CA LYS A 614 49.41 -32.38 70.22
C LYS A 614 49.13 -32.18 68.70
N ARG A 615 49.10 -33.28 67.92
CA ARG A 615 48.42 -33.39 66.60
C ARG A 615 46.93 -33.72 66.81
N GLY A 616 46.07 -33.30 65.88
CA GLY A 616 44.69 -33.78 65.72
C GLY A 616 44.25 -33.81 64.25
N GLN A 617 43.71 -34.96 63.81
CA GLN A 617 43.09 -35.21 62.50
C GLN A 617 41.55 -35.21 62.59
N SER A 618 40.89 -34.69 61.55
CA SER A 618 39.63 -35.13 60.87
C SER A 618 38.47 -35.76 61.67
N GLN A 619 37.24 -35.21 61.52
CA GLN A 619 36.08 -35.91 60.92
C GLN A 619 34.83 -35.01 60.66
N ARG A 620 34.00 -35.45 59.71
CA ARG A 620 32.72 -34.93 59.16
C ARG A 620 31.53 -34.90 60.14
N ARG A 621 30.52 -34.01 59.95
CA ARG A 621 29.16 -34.29 59.39
C ARG A 621 28.15 -33.14 59.58
N ARG A 622 27.20 -33.10 58.64
CA ARG A 622 26.00 -32.24 58.46
C ARG A 622 25.02 -32.22 59.64
N HIS A 623 24.37 -31.08 59.87
CA HIS A 623 22.91 -30.87 59.67
C HIS A 623 22.67 -29.40 59.32
#